data_AF-A0A7C4G4L5-F1
#
_entry.id   AF-A0A7C4G4L5-F1
#
_cell.length_a   1.000
_cell.length_b   1.000
_cell.length_c   1.000
_cell.angle_alpha   90.00
_cell.angle_beta   90.00
_cell.angle_gamma   90.00
#
_symmetry.space_group_name_H-M   'P 1'
#
loop_
_entity.id
_entity.type
_entity.pdbx_description
1 polymer ?
#
loop_
_entity_poly.entity_id
_entity_poly.type
_entity_poly.pdbx_seq_one_letter_code
_entity_poly.pdbx_strand_id
1 'polypeptide(L)'
;MLKTRDITLIAIFSVLYVILSALPGIPVVGISGARIELAASIAPLFGVILGPLVGSLAMFIAALAAWILPPGSPSIFGLLLIPCPVISALIGGLLASKKWIYAFTILTVTTLSWYTTWIGIAAPYYPIMHFTGIALILILRDKISISPSSGVKHLIMLAIIGYCGLVADHMVGNIVFINSIGLFIPLESIEGWLKSLNLPNIPSLFMYMLPISATERIFMTIIFVLVSTPVLKALKIAKLK
;
A
#
# COMPACT_ATOMS: atom_id res chain seq x y z
N MET A 1 -13.85 -20.97 -9.77
CA MET A 1 -15.11 -20.64 -9.07
C MET A 1 -14.79 -20.40 -7.61
N LEU A 2 -15.25 -19.28 -7.02
CA LEU A 2 -15.05 -18.99 -5.60
C LEU A 2 -15.88 -19.98 -4.75
N LYS A 3 -15.32 -20.47 -3.64
CA LYS A 3 -16.07 -21.30 -2.69
C LYS A 3 -16.84 -20.41 -1.72
N THR A 4 -17.90 -20.92 -1.09
CA THR A 4 -18.66 -20.20 -0.06
C THR A 4 -17.75 -19.61 1.02
N ARG A 5 -16.75 -20.38 1.46
CA ARG A 5 -15.73 -19.92 2.40
C ARG A 5 -14.98 -18.68 1.93
N ASP A 6 -14.61 -18.62 0.64
CA ASP A 6 -13.86 -17.51 0.08
C ASP A 6 -14.73 -16.24 0.06
N ILE A 7 -16.03 -16.39 -0.27
CA ILE A 7 -17.01 -15.29 -0.23
C ILE A 7 -17.19 -14.77 1.20
N THR A 8 -17.33 -15.67 2.18
CA THR A 8 -17.46 -15.29 3.60
C THR A 8 -16.22 -14.52 4.09
N LEU A 9 -15.02 -15.00 3.74
CA LEU A 9 -13.78 -14.33 4.12
C LEU A 9 -13.65 -12.97 3.44
N ILE A 10 -13.96 -12.86 2.15
CA ILE A 10 -14.01 -11.58 1.44
C ILE A 10 -14.91 -10.60 2.22
N ALA A 11 -16.14 -11.00 2.53
CA ALA A 11 -17.10 -10.12 3.22
C ALA A 11 -16.60 -9.65 4.59
N ILE A 12 -16.10 -10.57 5.44
CA ILE A 12 -15.61 -10.25 6.78
C ILE A 12 -14.40 -9.31 6.72
N PHE A 13 -13.43 -9.61 5.85
CA PHE A 13 -12.24 -8.79 5.71
C PHE A 13 -12.56 -7.41 5.11
N SER A 14 -13.53 -7.32 4.18
CA SER A 14 -13.98 -6.03 3.67
C SER A 14 -14.62 -5.16 4.75
N VAL A 15 -15.49 -5.73 5.60
CA VAL A 15 -16.07 -5.00 6.74
C VAL A 15 -15.00 -4.55 7.72
N LEU A 16 -14.02 -5.42 8.03
CA LEU A 16 -12.91 -5.07 8.91
C LEU A 16 -12.13 -3.86 8.38
N TYR A 17 -11.85 -3.82 7.07
CA TYR A 17 -11.17 -2.67 6.48
C TYR A 17 -11.98 -1.39 6.61
N VAL A 18 -13.29 -1.43 6.32
CA VAL A 18 -14.18 -0.25 6.44
C VAL A 18 -14.16 0.30 7.87
N ILE A 19 -14.24 -0.58 8.87
CA ILE A 19 -14.15 -0.19 10.29
C ILE A 19 -12.81 0.47 10.60
N LEU A 20 -11.71 -0.08 10.09
CA LEU A 20 -10.37 0.46 10.32
C LEU A 20 -10.13 1.78 9.57
N SER A 21 -10.71 1.95 8.38
CA SER A 21 -10.68 3.20 7.61
C SER A 21 -11.51 4.29 8.29
N ALA A 22 -12.47 3.93 9.14
CA ALA A 22 -13.23 4.89 9.94
C ALA A 22 -12.46 5.44 11.14
N LEU A 23 -11.31 4.84 11.52
CA LEU A 23 -10.48 5.35 12.60
C LEU A 23 -9.82 6.68 12.21
N PRO A 24 -9.59 7.60 13.17
CA PRO A 24 -8.85 8.82 12.89
C PRO A 24 -7.43 8.48 12.42
N GLY A 25 -7.12 8.83 11.17
CA GLY A 25 -5.78 8.69 10.61
C GLY A 25 -4.77 9.65 11.25
N ILE A 26 -3.49 9.42 10.99
CA ILE A 26 -2.40 10.25 11.50
C ILE A 26 -2.26 11.48 10.59
N PRO A 27 -2.29 12.72 11.11
CA PRO A 27 -2.13 13.91 10.28
C PRO A 27 -0.83 13.87 9.45
N VAL A 28 -0.91 14.17 8.16
CA VAL A 28 0.27 14.31 7.30
C VAL A 28 0.94 15.64 7.60
N VAL A 29 2.25 15.61 7.86
CA VAL A 29 3.03 16.82 8.13
C VAL A 29 3.07 17.68 6.86
N GLY A 30 2.70 18.95 6.99
CA GLY A 30 2.77 19.93 5.90
C GLY A 30 1.53 20.02 4.99
N ILE A 31 0.51 19.17 5.19
CA ILE A 31 -0.73 19.21 4.40
C ILE A 31 -1.94 19.24 5.35
N SER A 32 -2.57 20.41 5.47
CA SER A 32 -3.76 20.58 6.32
C SER A 32 -4.91 19.67 5.88
N GLY A 33 -5.47 18.91 6.81
CA GLY A 33 -6.59 17.99 6.57
C GLY A 33 -6.21 16.61 5.99
N ALA A 34 -4.99 16.41 5.50
CA ALA A 34 -4.54 15.11 5.00
C ALA A 34 -4.19 14.16 6.16
N ARG A 35 -4.53 12.87 6.00
CA ARG A 35 -4.31 11.85 7.02
C ARG A 35 -3.76 10.57 6.40
N ILE A 36 -2.82 9.93 7.07
CA ILE A 36 -2.37 8.57 6.79
C ILE A 36 -3.44 7.62 7.35
N GLU A 37 -4.08 6.87 6.47
CA GLU A 37 -5.03 5.84 6.88
C GLU A 37 -4.31 4.63 7.47
N LEU A 38 -4.59 4.33 8.74
CA LEU A 38 -4.06 3.13 9.40
C LEU A 38 -4.48 1.85 8.66
N ALA A 39 -5.68 1.84 8.07
CA ALA A 39 -6.19 0.73 7.28
C ALA A 39 -5.31 0.38 6.08
N ALA A 40 -4.70 1.37 5.42
CA ALA A 40 -3.79 1.13 4.30
C ALA A 40 -2.56 0.30 4.73
N SER A 41 -2.12 0.42 5.99
CA SER A 41 -0.99 -0.34 6.55
C SER A 41 -1.24 -1.85 6.54
N ILE A 42 -2.50 -2.28 6.62
CA ILE A 42 -2.85 -3.70 6.68
C ILE A 42 -3.29 -4.27 5.33
N ALA A 43 -3.31 -3.49 4.25
CA ALA A 43 -3.69 -3.97 2.92
C ALA A 43 -2.90 -5.22 2.45
N PRO A 44 -1.56 -5.35 2.67
CA PRO A 44 -0.85 -6.58 2.30
C PRO A 44 -1.39 -7.84 3.01
N LEU A 45 -2.04 -7.67 4.18
CA LEU A 45 -2.51 -8.77 5.01
C LEU A 45 -3.64 -9.55 4.34
N PHE A 46 -4.45 -8.86 3.54
CA PHE A 46 -5.55 -9.45 2.76
C PHE A 46 -4.99 -10.50 1.79
N GLY A 47 -3.97 -10.14 1.02
CA GLY A 47 -3.27 -11.06 0.15
C GLY A 47 -2.52 -12.14 0.90
N VAL A 48 -1.85 -11.78 1.99
CA VAL A 48 -1.16 -12.75 2.85
C VAL A 48 -2.12 -13.83 3.32
N ILE A 49 -3.32 -13.48 3.80
CA ILE A 49 -4.29 -14.42 4.37
C ILE A 49 -5.03 -15.20 3.28
N LEU A 50 -5.57 -14.51 2.28
CA LEU A 50 -6.50 -15.08 1.30
C LEU A 50 -5.81 -15.54 0.01
N GLY A 51 -4.52 -15.26 -0.14
CA GLY A 51 -3.77 -15.47 -1.36
C GLY A 51 -3.92 -14.28 -2.33
N PRO A 52 -3.15 -14.29 -3.44
CA PRO A 52 -3.01 -13.13 -4.33
C PRO A 52 -4.34 -12.62 -4.89
N LEU A 53 -5.11 -13.49 -5.55
CA LEU A 53 -6.30 -13.08 -6.29
C LEU A 53 -7.49 -12.78 -5.36
N VAL A 54 -7.78 -13.69 -4.44
CA VAL A 54 -8.90 -13.56 -3.50
C VAL A 54 -8.64 -12.39 -2.53
N GLY A 55 -7.40 -12.22 -2.07
CA GLY A 55 -7.02 -11.10 -1.21
C GLY A 55 -7.11 -9.76 -1.92
N SER A 56 -6.65 -9.64 -3.17
CA SER A 56 -6.82 -8.43 -3.96
C SER A 56 -8.28 -8.10 -4.25
N LEU A 57 -9.11 -9.11 -4.53
CA LEU A 57 -10.55 -8.90 -4.73
C LEU A 57 -11.24 -8.44 -3.43
N ALA A 58 -10.91 -9.05 -2.30
CA ALA A 58 -11.40 -8.62 -0.99
C ALA A 58 -11.01 -7.17 -0.71
N MET A 59 -9.76 -6.80 -1.02
CA MET A 59 -9.25 -5.44 -0.86
C MET A 59 -9.92 -4.45 -1.81
N PHE A 60 -10.23 -4.86 -3.04
CA PHE A 60 -10.95 -4.00 -3.98
C PHE A 60 -12.36 -3.67 -3.46
N ILE A 61 -13.11 -4.68 -3.03
CA ILE A 61 -14.45 -4.51 -2.46
C ILE A 61 -14.39 -3.67 -1.18
N ALA A 62 -13.39 -3.92 -0.34
CA ALA A 62 -13.15 -3.19 0.89
C ALA A 62 -12.88 -1.69 0.65
N ALA A 63 -11.96 -1.37 -0.27
CA ALA A 63 -11.61 0.00 -0.61
C ALA A 63 -12.78 0.73 -1.28
N LEU A 64 -13.54 0.05 -2.14
CA LEU A 64 -14.76 0.59 -2.73
C LEU A 64 -15.82 0.88 -1.66
N ALA A 65 -16.02 -0.03 -0.72
CA ALA A 65 -16.96 0.17 0.38
C ALA A 65 -16.53 1.32 1.29
N ALA A 66 -15.23 1.42 1.64
CA ALA A 66 -14.69 2.51 2.46
C ALA A 66 -14.78 3.87 1.76
N TRP A 67 -14.71 3.89 0.42
CA TRP A 67 -14.90 5.11 -0.37
C TRP A 67 -16.36 5.59 -0.36
N ILE A 68 -17.34 4.67 -0.40
CA ILE A 68 -18.79 5.01 -0.48
C ILE A 68 -19.41 5.22 0.89
N LEU A 69 -19.05 4.43 1.89
CA LEU A 69 -19.67 4.44 3.21
C LEU A 69 -19.03 5.50 4.12
N PRO A 70 -19.81 6.17 4.99
CA PRO A 70 -19.24 7.09 5.99
C PRO A 70 -18.15 6.41 6.83
N PRO A 71 -17.04 7.11 7.15
CA PRO A 71 -16.77 8.53 6.91
C PRO A 71 -16.16 8.85 5.53
N GLY A 72 -16.14 7.91 4.59
CA GLY A 72 -15.67 8.12 3.23
C GLY A 72 -16.36 9.31 2.56
N SER A 73 -15.61 9.99 1.68
CA SER A 73 -16.09 11.11 0.89
C SER A 73 -15.87 10.82 -0.59
N PRO A 74 -16.87 10.26 -1.30
CA PRO A 74 -16.76 9.91 -2.69
C PRO A 74 -16.27 11.08 -3.56
N SER A 75 -15.08 10.93 -4.14
CA SER A 75 -14.50 11.85 -5.13
C SER A 75 -13.84 11.05 -6.26
N ILE A 76 -13.69 11.66 -7.44
CA ILE A 76 -13.01 11.03 -8.57
C ILE A 76 -11.56 10.71 -8.22
N PHE A 77 -10.86 11.65 -7.56
CA PHE A 77 -9.50 11.39 -7.10
C PHE A 77 -9.42 10.21 -6.12
N GLY A 78 -10.33 10.14 -5.15
CA GLY A 78 -10.42 8.99 -4.23
C GLY A 78 -10.73 7.67 -4.94
N LEU A 79 -11.57 7.69 -5.98
CA LEU A 79 -11.87 6.51 -6.80
C LEU A 79 -10.63 6.01 -7.54
N LEU A 80 -9.82 6.92 -8.08
CA LEU A 80 -8.56 6.58 -8.76
C LEU A 80 -7.49 6.02 -7.82
N LEU A 81 -7.63 6.23 -6.50
CA LEU A 81 -6.72 5.68 -5.49
C LEU A 81 -7.10 4.26 -5.02
N ILE A 82 -8.29 3.74 -5.34
CA ILE A 82 -8.70 2.37 -5.00
C ILE A 82 -7.68 1.29 -5.41
N PRO A 83 -7.02 1.37 -6.58
CA PRO A 83 -6.00 0.39 -6.97
C PRO A 83 -4.78 0.31 -6.02
N CYS A 84 -4.49 1.35 -5.23
CA CYS A 84 -3.31 1.39 -4.36
C CYS A 84 -3.31 0.24 -3.33
N PRO A 85 -4.31 0.11 -2.43
CA PRO A 85 -4.35 -0.99 -1.47
C PRO A 85 -4.53 -2.35 -2.16
N VAL A 86 -5.16 -2.40 -3.35
CA VAL A 86 -5.36 -3.65 -4.12
C VAL A 86 -4.03 -4.22 -4.62
N ILE A 87 -3.14 -3.37 -5.14
CA ILE A 87 -1.80 -3.78 -5.57
C ILE A 87 -0.94 -4.19 -4.37
N SER A 88 -1.08 -3.52 -3.23
CA SER A 88 -0.42 -3.92 -1.98
C SER A 88 -0.85 -5.31 -1.52
N ALA A 89 -2.16 -5.59 -1.51
CA ALA A 89 -2.68 -6.93 -1.27
C ALA A 89 -2.16 -7.95 -2.28
N LEU A 90 -2.12 -7.60 -3.58
CA LEU A 90 -1.64 -8.49 -4.63
C LEU A 90 -0.20 -8.94 -4.38
N ILE A 91 0.70 -7.98 -4.18
CA ILE A 91 2.12 -8.24 -3.90
C ILE A 91 2.29 -9.02 -2.60
N GLY A 92 1.56 -8.64 -1.54
CA GLY A 92 1.57 -9.35 -0.27
C GLY A 92 1.23 -10.83 -0.43
N GLY A 93 0.16 -11.13 -1.18
CA GLY A 93 -0.25 -12.50 -1.48
C GLY A 93 0.70 -13.25 -2.39
N LEU A 94 1.26 -12.61 -3.42
CA LEU A 94 2.23 -13.23 -4.32
C LEU A 94 3.50 -13.64 -3.56
N LEU A 95 4.05 -12.75 -2.75
CA LEU A 95 5.23 -13.04 -1.94
C LEU A 95 4.95 -14.12 -0.89
N ALA A 96 3.82 -14.04 -0.18
CA ALA A 96 3.40 -15.09 0.76
C ALA A 96 3.23 -16.47 0.10
N SER A 97 2.87 -16.48 -1.19
CA SER A 97 2.69 -17.69 -2.00
C SER A 97 3.95 -18.12 -2.75
N LYS A 98 5.13 -17.56 -2.44
CA LYS A 98 6.43 -17.80 -3.11
C LYS A 98 6.42 -17.48 -4.62
N LYS A 99 5.46 -16.69 -5.09
CA LYS A 99 5.30 -16.23 -6.48
C LYS A 99 6.10 -14.93 -6.71
N TRP A 100 7.35 -14.92 -6.28
CA TRP A 100 8.17 -13.71 -6.18
C TRP A 100 8.44 -13.05 -7.54
N ILE A 101 8.52 -13.82 -8.63
CA ILE A 101 8.74 -13.27 -9.98
C ILE A 101 7.61 -12.32 -10.36
N TYR A 102 6.35 -12.70 -10.12
CA TYR A 102 5.20 -11.85 -10.40
C TYR A 102 5.19 -10.59 -9.53
N ALA A 103 5.50 -10.73 -8.24
CA ALA A 103 5.62 -9.58 -7.32
C ALA A 103 6.72 -8.62 -7.76
N PHE A 104 7.89 -9.16 -8.12
CA PHE A 104 9.01 -8.41 -8.69
C PHE A 104 8.59 -7.67 -9.95
N THR A 105 8.00 -8.37 -10.93
CA THR A 105 7.57 -7.76 -12.19
C THR A 105 6.59 -6.62 -11.97
N ILE A 106 5.57 -6.81 -11.12
CA ILE A 106 4.58 -5.76 -10.83
C ILE A 106 5.27 -4.56 -10.17
N LEU A 107 6.04 -4.78 -9.10
CA LEU A 107 6.70 -3.68 -8.41
C LEU A 107 7.69 -2.95 -9.32
N THR A 108 8.45 -3.66 -10.15
CA THR A 108 9.37 -3.06 -11.13
C THR A 108 8.63 -2.26 -12.18
N VAL A 109 7.58 -2.81 -12.82
CA VAL A 109 6.82 -2.09 -13.85
C VAL A 109 6.20 -0.82 -13.27
N THR A 110 5.56 -0.90 -12.11
CA THR A 110 4.98 0.27 -11.44
C THR A 110 6.07 1.28 -11.07
N THR A 111 7.21 0.84 -10.55
CA THR A 111 8.34 1.73 -10.22
C THR A 111 8.92 2.41 -11.46
N LEU A 112 9.09 1.68 -12.56
CA LEU A 112 9.63 2.24 -13.79
C LEU A 112 8.68 3.22 -14.47
N SER A 113 7.36 3.06 -14.30
CA SER A 113 6.37 4.01 -14.82
C SER A 113 6.45 5.40 -14.17
N TRP A 114 7.14 5.55 -13.03
CA TRP A 114 7.53 6.87 -12.51
C TRP A 114 8.29 7.70 -13.55
N TYR A 115 9.25 7.06 -14.23
CA TYR A 115 10.13 7.70 -15.20
C TYR A 115 9.45 8.00 -16.55
N THR A 116 8.21 7.55 -16.76
CA THR A 116 7.42 7.97 -17.92
C THR A 116 6.70 9.29 -17.68
N THR A 117 6.81 9.87 -16.48
CA THR A 117 6.21 11.16 -16.13
C THR A 117 7.26 12.28 -16.16
N TRP A 118 6.83 13.50 -16.48
CA TRP A 118 7.71 14.67 -16.47
C TRP A 118 8.28 14.97 -15.07
N ILE A 119 7.51 14.69 -14.00
CA ILE A 119 7.97 14.80 -12.62
C ILE A 119 9.04 13.74 -12.33
N GLY A 120 8.84 12.51 -12.75
CA GLY A 120 9.78 11.44 -12.45
C GLY A 120 11.12 11.54 -13.18
N ILE A 121 11.12 12.15 -14.37
CA ILE A 121 12.34 12.56 -15.06
C ILE A 121 13.09 13.64 -14.26
N ALA A 122 12.35 14.63 -13.72
CA ALA A 122 12.94 15.75 -12.96
C ALA A 122 13.31 15.40 -11.50
N ALA A 123 12.71 14.35 -10.93
CA ALA A 123 12.99 13.85 -9.58
C ALA A 123 13.38 12.36 -9.62
N PRO A 124 14.57 12.02 -10.20
CA PRO A 124 14.91 10.65 -10.53
C PRO A 124 15.21 9.77 -9.30
N TYR A 125 15.56 10.37 -8.16
CA TYR A 125 15.89 9.66 -6.92
C TYR A 125 14.70 9.37 -6.01
N TYR A 126 13.52 9.94 -6.32
CA TYR A 126 12.32 9.73 -5.50
C TYR A 126 11.96 8.23 -5.31
N PRO A 127 12.08 7.35 -6.32
CA PRO A 127 11.75 5.93 -6.15
C PRO A 127 12.76 5.06 -5.37
N ILE A 128 13.73 5.65 -4.63
CA ILE A 128 14.79 4.87 -3.96
C ILE A 128 14.25 3.81 -2.97
N MET A 129 13.16 4.13 -2.27
CA MET A 129 12.44 3.19 -1.40
C MET A 129 11.80 2.04 -2.18
N HIS A 130 11.30 2.29 -3.39
CA HIS A 130 10.74 1.27 -4.25
C HIS A 130 11.82 0.33 -4.79
N PHE A 131 12.97 0.89 -5.19
CA PHE A 131 14.13 0.08 -5.57
C PHE A 131 14.66 -0.78 -4.41
N THR A 132 14.55 -0.30 -3.17
CA THR A 132 14.86 -1.11 -1.98
C THR A 132 13.92 -2.32 -1.91
N GLY A 133 12.62 -2.13 -2.13
CA GLY A 133 11.65 -3.24 -2.21
C GLY A 133 11.97 -4.22 -3.33
N ILE A 134 12.29 -3.72 -4.52
CA ILE A 134 12.71 -4.53 -5.68
C ILE A 134 13.96 -5.35 -5.34
N ALA A 135 14.97 -4.73 -4.75
CA ALA A 135 16.22 -5.38 -4.35
C ALA A 135 15.96 -6.49 -3.32
N LEU A 136 15.11 -6.24 -2.32
CA LEU A 136 14.72 -7.24 -1.32
C LEU A 136 14.07 -8.47 -1.98
N ILE A 137 13.16 -8.27 -2.94
CA ILE A 137 12.53 -9.38 -3.68
C ILE A 137 13.58 -10.15 -4.50
N LEU A 138 14.48 -9.45 -5.21
CA LEU A 138 15.50 -10.08 -6.04
C LEU A 138 16.55 -10.88 -5.25
N ILE A 139 16.93 -10.39 -4.08
CA ILE A 139 17.93 -11.03 -3.21
C ILE A 139 17.34 -12.26 -2.53
N LEU A 140 16.09 -12.18 -2.04
CA LEU A 140 15.49 -13.23 -1.23
C LEU A 140 14.66 -14.23 -2.03
N ARG A 141 14.04 -13.81 -3.13
CA ARG A 141 13.31 -14.68 -4.08
C ARG A 141 12.30 -15.60 -3.38
N ASP A 142 12.46 -16.91 -3.56
CA ASP A 142 11.65 -17.99 -3.00
C ASP A 142 11.85 -18.19 -1.48
N LYS A 143 12.88 -17.58 -0.89
CA LYS A 143 13.09 -17.58 0.55
C LYS A 143 12.07 -16.70 1.27
N ILE A 144 11.43 -15.76 0.56
CA ILE A 144 10.32 -14.97 1.10
C ILE A 144 9.14 -15.91 1.31
N SER A 145 8.88 -16.26 2.56
CA SER A 145 7.78 -17.15 2.93
C SER A 145 7.35 -16.90 4.36
N ILE A 146 6.05 -17.10 4.60
CA ILE A 146 5.51 -17.02 5.94
C ILE A 146 5.81 -18.34 6.64
N SER A 147 6.77 -18.32 7.55
CA SER A 147 7.12 -19.49 8.36
C SER A 147 6.01 -19.78 9.38
N PRO A 148 5.65 -21.05 9.63
CA PRO A 148 4.72 -21.43 10.69
C PRO A 148 5.32 -21.30 12.10
N SER A 149 6.61 -21.00 12.23
CA SER A 149 7.32 -20.78 13.50
C SER A 149 7.13 -19.34 14.02
N SER A 150 6.85 -19.18 15.32
CA SER A 150 6.98 -17.89 16.00
C SER A 150 8.45 -17.57 16.25
N GLY A 151 8.94 -16.44 15.74
CA GLY A 151 10.32 -15.99 15.97
C GLY A 151 10.74 -14.83 15.07
N VAL A 152 11.96 -14.32 15.28
CA VAL A 152 12.49 -13.13 14.59
C VAL A 152 12.45 -13.28 13.06
N LYS A 153 12.77 -14.46 12.53
CA LYS A 153 12.70 -14.73 11.09
C LYS A 153 11.29 -14.52 10.52
N HIS A 154 10.24 -14.94 11.25
CA HIS A 154 8.86 -14.72 10.81
C HIS A 154 8.51 -13.23 10.76
N LEU A 155 8.93 -12.46 11.77
CA LEU A 155 8.72 -11.01 11.82
C LEU A 155 9.44 -10.30 10.66
N ILE A 156 10.68 -10.70 10.36
CA ILE A 156 11.44 -10.14 9.23
C ILE A 156 10.74 -10.47 7.90
N MET A 157 10.28 -11.70 7.69
CA MET A 157 9.57 -12.05 6.45
C MET A 157 8.26 -11.26 6.30
N LEU A 158 7.49 -11.08 7.39
CA LEU A 158 6.32 -10.21 7.37
C LEU A 158 6.72 -8.75 7.05
N ALA A 159 7.76 -8.21 7.67
CA ALA A 159 8.21 -6.85 7.41
C ALA A 159 8.55 -6.66 5.92
N ILE A 160 9.24 -7.62 5.30
CA ILE A 160 9.60 -7.56 3.88
C ILE A 160 8.37 -7.65 2.98
N ILE A 161 7.45 -8.57 3.26
CA ILE A 161 6.19 -8.73 2.51
C ILE A 161 5.35 -7.44 2.61
N GLY A 162 5.18 -6.92 3.82
CA GLY A 162 4.43 -5.69 4.08
C GLY A 162 5.07 -4.49 3.40
N TYR A 163 6.37 -4.30 3.58
CA TYR A 163 7.11 -3.21 2.95
C TYR A 163 6.96 -3.21 1.43
N CYS A 164 7.16 -4.36 0.78
CA CYS A 164 7.04 -4.46 -0.68
C CYS A 164 5.63 -4.12 -1.18
N GLY A 165 4.58 -4.55 -0.48
CA GLY A 165 3.21 -4.17 -0.79
C GLY A 165 2.96 -2.67 -0.60
N LEU A 166 3.41 -2.11 0.51
CA LEU A 166 3.20 -0.71 0.89
C LEU A 166 3.95 0.28 -0.01
N VAL A 167 5.17 -0.04 -0.44
CA VAL A 167 5.87 0.82 -1.41
C VAL A 167 5.22 0.75 -2.78
N ALA A 168 4.65 -0.40 -3.18
CA ALA A 168 3.92 -0.51 -4.44
C ALA A 168 2.63 0.34 -4.43
N ASP A 169 1.83 0.23 -3.36
CA ASP A 169 0.67 1.10 -3.08
C ASP A 169 1.06 2.58 -3.21
N HIS A 170 2.14 2.97 -2.53
CA HIS A 170 2.65 4.32 -2.59
C HIS A 170 3.05 4.76 -4.01
N MET A 171 3.68 3.90 -4.83
CA MET A 171 4.02 4.27 -6.21
C MET A 171 2.77 4.47 -7.08
N VAL A 172 1.78 3.57 -6.96
CA VAL A 172 0.50 3.72 -7.67
C VAL A 172 -0.16 5.04 -7.30
N GLY A 173 -0.20 5.36 -6.00
CA GLY A 173 -0.75 6.64 -5.51
C GLY A 173 -0.04 7.84 -6.09
N ASN A 174 1.30 7.80 -6.19
CA ASN A 174 2.08 8.88 -6.79
C ASN A 174 1.80 9.06 -8.29
N ILE A 175 1.69 7.98 -9.06
CA ILE A 175 1.35 8.05 -10.48
C ILE A 175 -0.06 8.61 -10.67
N VAL A 176 -1.03 8.15 -9.87
CA VAL A 176 -2.40 8.67 -9.88
C VAL A 176 -2.42 10.16 -9.54
N PHE A 177 -1.70 10.56 -8.49
CA PHE A 177 -1.58 11.95 -8.08
C PHE A 177 -1.05 12.82 -9.22
N ILE A 178 0.07 12.45 -9.83
CA ILE A 178 0.70 13.20 -10.94
C ILE A 178 -0.29 13.40 -12.11
N ASN A 179 -0.96 12.32 -12.51
CA ASN A 179 -1.91 12.36 -13.63
C ASN A 179 -3.23 13.06 -13.27
N SER A 180 -3.46 13.37 -11.99
CA SER A 180 -4.66 14.09 -11.53
C SER A 180 -4.45 15.60 -11.41
N ILE A 181 -3.21 16.09 -11.46
CA ILE A 181 -2.87 17.52 -11.37
C ILE A 181 -3.49 18.26 -12.57
N GLY A 182 -4.28 19.30 -12.30
CA GLY A 182 -4.98 20.09 -13.31
C GLY A 182 -6.25 19.45 -13.87
N LEU A 183 -6.53 18.17 -13.54
CA LEU A 183 -7.78 17.48 -13.94
C LEU A 183 -8.74 17.33 -12.76
N PHE A 184 -8.25 16.77 -11.65
CA PHE A 184 -9.03 16.50 -10.44
C PHE A 184 -8.42 17.15 -9.20
N ILE A 185 -7.16 17.56 -9.26
CA ILE A 185 -6.47 18.34 -8.23
C ILE A 185 -6.21 19.74 -8.81
N PRO A 186 -6.81 20.81 -8.24
CA PRO A 186 -6.60 22.18 -8.72
C PRO A 186 -5.12 22.60 -8.64
N LEU A 187 -4.64 23.31 -9.65
CA LEU A 187 -3.25 23.80 -9.69
C LEU A 187 -2.96 24.76 -8.53
N GLU A 188 -3.94 25.56 -8.14
CA GLU A 188 -3.86 26.51 -7.03
C GLU A 188 -3.58 25.80 -5.70
N SER A 189 -4.08 24.56 -5.53
CA SER A 189 -3.79 23.75 -4.35
C SER A 189 -2.31 23.36 -4.31
N ILE A 190 -1.75 22.97 -5.46
CA ILE A 190 -0.33 22.61 -5.58
C ILE A 190 0.56 23.84 -5.37
N GLU A 191 0.22 24.97 -5.99
CA GLU A 191 0.92 26.25 -5.81
C GLU A 191 0.91 26.70 -4.35
N GLY A 192 -0.22 26.53 -3.66
CA GLY A 192 -0.35 26.78 -2.22
C GLY A 192 0.64 25.95 -1.40
N TRP A 193 0.76 24.66 -1.68
CA TRP A 193 1.73 23.78 -1.01
C TRP A 193 3.18 24.20 -1.29
N LEU A 194 3.52 24.43 -2.56
CA LEU A 194 4.86 24.86 -2.96
C LEU A 194 5.26 26.17 -2.26
N LYS A 195 4.36 27.15 -2.22
CA LYS A 195 4.59 28.43 -1.54
C LYS A 195 4.75 28.24 -0.04
N SER A 196 3.92 27.41 0.60
CA SER A 196 3.99 27.15 2.04
C SER A 196 5.30 26.47 2.48
N LEU A 197 5.89 25.66 1.59
CA LEU A 197 7.12 24.92 1.85
C LEU A 197 8.36 25.60 1.24
N ASN A 198 8.21 26.77 0.62
CA ASN A 198 9.26 27.49 -0.10
C ASN A 198 9.98 26.62 -1.16
N LEU A 199 9.18 25.91 -1.97
CA LEU A 199 9.65 24.98 -2.98
C LEU A 199 9.46 25.55 -4.39
N PRO A 200 10.45 25.39 -5.30
CA PRO A 200 10.42 26.02 -6.62
C PRO A 200 9.45 25.37 -7.62
N ASN A 201 9.16 24.06 -7.48
CA ASN A 201 8.34 23.32 -8.45
C ASN A 201 7.85 21.98 -7.89
N ILE A 202 6.94 21.32 -8.61
CA ILE A 202 6.36 20.03 -8.20
C ILE A 202 7.42 18.92 -8.00
N PRO A 203 8.43 18.73 -8.87
CA PRO A 203 9.50 17.76 -8.62
C PRO A 203 10.21 17.96 -7.26
N SER A 204 10.45 19.21 -6.85
CA SER A 204 11.04 19.51 -5.55
C SER A 204 10.14 19.14 -4.37
N LEU A 205 8.80 19.16 -4.54
CA LEU A 205 7.85 18.65 -3.55
C LEU A 205 8.03 17.15 -3.31
N PHE A 206 8.18 16.36 -4.39
CA PHE A 206 8.44 14.92 -4.24
C PHE A 206 9.76 14.65 -3.52
N MET A 207 10.83 15.36 -3.88
CA MET A 207 12.11 15.23 -3.21
C MET A 207 12.05 15.65 -1.73
N TYR A 208 11.30 16.70 -1.41
CA TYR A 208 11.04 17.13 -0.03
C TYR A 208 10.25 16.07 0.77
N MET A 209 9.24 15.46 0.14
CA MET A 209 8.39 14.44 0.78
C MET A 209 9.08 13.07 0.90
N LEU A 210 10.23 12.84 0.25
CA LEU A 210 10.93 11.55 0.28
C LEU A 210 11.24 11.03 1.70
N PRO A 211 11.93 11.77 2.59
CA PRO A 211 12.21 11.30 3.96
C PRO A 211 10.94 11.08 4.79
N ILE A 212 9.90 11.89 4.55
CA ILE A 212 8.60 11.75 5.22
C ILE A 212 7.95 10.43 4.75
N SER A 213 7.85 10.23 3.44
CA SER A 213 7.28 9.03 2.82
C SER A 213 8.02 7.76 3.27
N ALA A 214 9.35 7.81 3.35
CA ALA A 214 10.16 6.69 3.85
C ALA A 214 9.85 6.36 5.32
N THR A 215 9.79 7.38 6.18
CA THR A 215 9.41 7.23 7.59
C THR A 215 8.01 6.63 7.73
N GLU A 216 7.05 7.16 6.98
CA GLU A 216 5.67 6.64 6.98
C GLU A 216 5.62 5.17 6.56
N ARG A 217 6.31 4.78 5.47
CA ARG A 217 6.28 3.39 5.01
C ARG A 217 6.94 2.42 6.00
N ILE A 218 8.01 2.84 6.68
CA ILE A 218 8.62 2.05 7.76
C ILE A 218 7.62 1.88 8.91
N PHE A 219 6.98 2.97 9.34
CA PHE A 219 6.00 2.95 10.40
C PHE A 219 4.79 2.06 10.06
N MET A 220 4.24 2.18 8.85
CA MET A 220 3.16 1.32 8.35
C MET A 220 3.58 -0.15 8.27
N THR A 221 4.84 -0.43 7.92
CA THR A 221 5.39 -1.78 7.92
C THR A 221 5.45 -2.36 9.34
N ILE A 222 5.79 -1.55 10.34
CA ILE A 222 5.76 -1.97 11.75
C ILE A 222 4.32 -2.30 12.18
N ILE A 223 3.35 -1.43 11.88
CA ILE A 223 1.92 -1.69 12.14
C ILE A 223 1.49 -3.00 11.46
N PHE A 224 1.84 -3.17 10.20
CA PHE A 224 1.56 -4.38 9.45
C PHE A 224 2.04 -5.63 10.18
N VAL A 225 3.30 -5.65 10.64
CA VAL A 225 3.88 -6.80 11.36
C VAL A 225 3.15 -7.05 12.69
N LEU A 226 2.89 -5.99 13.46
CA LEU A 226 2.22 -6.06 14.75
C LEU A 226 0.79 -6.59 14.64
N VAL A 227 0.06 -6.23 13.59
CA VAL A 227 -1.30 -6.74 13.35
C VAL A 227 -1.27 -8.13 12.73
N SER A 228 -0.40 -8.38 11.76
CA SER A 228 -0.36 -9.64 11.01
C SER A 228 0.00 -10.83 11.89
N THR A 229 0.94 -10.64 12.83
CA THR A 229 1.42 -11.72 13.70
C THR A 229 0.31 -12.39 14.53
N PRO A 230 -0.47 -11.65 15.36
CA PRO A 230 -1.56 -12.24 16.14
C PRO A 230 -2.69 -12.75 15.25
N VAL A 231 -3.02 -12.08 14.14
CA VAL A 231 -4.08 -12.53 13.22
C VAL A 231 -3.73 -13.87 12.59
N LEU A 232 -2.50 -14.03 12.08
CA LEU A 232 -2.04 -15.30 11.50
C LEU A 232 -2.00 -16.42 12.55
N LYS A 233 -1.60 -16.10 13.79
CA LYS A 233 -1.63 -17.07 14.89
C LYS A 233 -3.06 -17.51 15.22
N ALA A 234 -4.01 -16.57 15.29
CA ALA A 234 -5.41 -16.85 15.58
C ALA A 234 -6.06 -17.71 14.49
N LEU A 235 -5.82 -17.40 13.21
CA LEU A 235 -6.33 -18.19 12.08
C LEU A 235 -5.80 -19.62 12.09
N LYS A 236 -4.53 -19.81 12.47
CA LYS A 236 -3.92 -21.14 12.61
C LYS A 236 -4.57 -21.94 13.75
N ILE A 237 -4.77 -21.31 14.91
CA ILE A 237 -5.46 -21.96 16.04
C ILE A 237 -6.89 -22.35 15.67
N ALA A 238 -7.59 -21.50 14.92
CA ALA A 238 -8.94 -21.76 14.42
C ALA A 238 -9.02 -22.78 13.26
N LYS A 239 -7.88 -23.34 12.80
CA LYS A 239 -7.79 -24.26 11.64
C LYS A 239 -8.35 -23.66 10.35
N LEU A 240 -8.30 -22.34 10.22
CA LEU A 240 -8.70 -21.62 9.02
C LEU A 240 -7.52 -21.43 8.04
N LYS A 241 -6.28 -21.62 8.52
CA LYS A 241 -5.06 -21.54 7.73
C LYS A 241 -3.88 -22.33 8.32
#